data_AF-A0A2I4B3C1-F1
#
_entry.id   AF-A0A2I4B3C1-F1
#
_cell.length_a   1.000
_cell.length_b   1.000
_cell.length_c   1.000
_cell.angle_alpha   90.00
_cell.angle_beta   90.00
_cell.angle_gamma   90.00
#
_symmetry.space_group_name_H-M   'P 1'
#
loop_
_entity.id
_entity.type
_entity.pdbx_description
1 polymer ?
#
loop_
_entity_poly.entity_id
_entity_poly.type
_entity_poly.pdbx_seq_one_letter_code
_entity_poly.pdbx_strand_id
1 'polypeptide(L)'
;MELDLDLVPLAVLHRHGGVNQLGGVFINGRPLPHELRQRIVELARRGARPCEISRRLRVSHGCVSKILHRYNETGSVRPGLIGGSKPKVATPTVVQKMLQLKRNSPTMFAWEIRDRLVLEGVCDDDNVPSVSSVNRIIRNKIRSTSCEVTSSVSVAAECSSESRFSISGILGIRKYIKHKEDETCCCDSWFFWSS
;
A
#
# COMPACT_ATOMS: atom_id res chain seq x y z
N MET A 1 -39.54 -2.44 -7.66
CA MET A 1 -38.48 -2.33 -6.65
C MET A 1 -38.17 -3.73 -6.22
N GLU A 2 -37.04 -4.29 -6.65
CA GLU A 2 -36.32 -5.37 -5.95
C GLU A 2 -35.01 -5.57 -6.73
N LEU A 3 -33.89 -5.31 -6.06
CA LEU A 3 -32.55 -5.37 -6.63
C LEU A 3 -32.03 -6.79 -6.47
N ASP A 4 -31.81 -7.45 -7.60
CA ASP A 4 -31.07 -8.70 -7.73
C ASP A 4 -29.62 -8.50 -7.27
N LEU A 5 -29.33 -9.02 -6.07
CA LEU A 5 -27.99 -9.15 -5.52
C LEU A 5 -27.86 -10.58 -5.01
N ASP A 6 -27.73 -11.56 -5.89
CA ASP A 6 -27.14 -12.85 -5.53
C ASP A 6 -26.71 -13.60 -6.79
N LEU A 7 -25.40 -13.76 -6.98
CA LEU A 7 -24.72 -15.01 -7.33
C LEU A 7 -23.27 -14.69 -7.74
N VAL A 8 -22.45 -14.31 -6.76
CA VAL A 8 -21.03 -14.65 -6.82
C VAL A 8 -20.90 -16.04 -6.19
N PRO A 9 -20.45 -17.08 -6.91
CA PRO A 9 -20.45 -18.44 -6.39
C PRO A 9 -19.66 -18.55 -5.07
N LEU A 10 -20.35 -18.89 -3.98
CA LEU A 10 -19.81 -19.16 -2.65
C LEU A 10 -18.74 -20.28 -2.61
N ALA A 11 -18.45 -20.95 -3.72
CA ALA A 11 -17.69 -22.20 -3.77
C ALA A 11 -16.17 -22.04 -3.67
N VAL A 12 -15.58 -20.87 -3.92
CA VAL A 12 -14.10 -20.71 -3.98
C VAL A 12 -13.45 -20.37 -2.63
N LEU A 13 -14.21 -19.90 -1.63
CA LEU A 13 -13.70 -19.50 -0.29
C LEU A 13 -13.76 -20.62 0.77
N HIS A 14 -14.37 -21.77 0.47
CA HIS A 14 -14.69 -22.81 1.45
C HIS A 14 -13.54 -23.70 1.92
N ARG A 15 -12.30 -23.54 1.42
CA ARG A 15 -11.18 -24.40 1.83
C ARG A 15 -10.44 -23.97 3.11
N HIS A 16 -10.76 -22.80 3.69
CA HIS A 16 -10.03 -22.27 4.87
C HIS A 16 -10.92 -21.59 5.94
N GLY A 17 -12.24 -21.67 5.80
CA GLY A 17 -13.20 -21.11 6.76
C GLY A 17 -13.55 -22.13 7.86
N GLY A 18 -13.60 -21.68 9.11
CA GLY A 18 -14.08 -22.44 10.26
C GLY A 18 -15.38 -21.87 10.82
N VAL A 19 -16.10 -22.67 11.60
CA VAL A 19 -17.26 -22.22 12.38
C VAL A 19 -16.89 -22.26 13.85
N ASN A 20 -17.14 -21.16 14.57
CA ASN A 20 -16.87 -21.09 16.01
C ASN A 20 -17.99 -21.75 16.82
N GLN A 21 -17.80 -21.88 18.14
CA GLN A 21 -18.80 -22.47 19.06
C GLN A 21 -20.13 -21.70 19.12
N LEU A 22 -20.15 -20.44 18.66
CA LEU A 22 -21.34 -19.59 18.59
C LEU A 22 -22.05 -19.67 17.23
N GLY A 23 -21.58 -20.56 16.33
CA GLY A 23 -22.15 -20.75 14.99
C GLY A 23 -21.81 -19.61 14.01
N GLY A 24 -20.76 -18.83 14.28
CA GLY A 24 -20.26 -17.77 13.40
C GLY A 24 -19.11 -18.23 12.52
N VAL A 25 -19.13 -17.79 11.26
CA VAL A 25 -18.11 -18.13 10.25
C VAL A 25 -16.89 -17.21 10.39
N PHE A 26 -15.69 -17.79 10.32
CA PHE A 26 -14.44 -17.06 10.37
C PHE A 26 -13.38 -17.69 9.45
N ILE A 27 -12.33 -16.94 9.12
CA ILE A 27 -11.21 -17.41 8.30
C ILE A 27 -9.93 -17.35 9.14
N ASN A 28 -9.25 -18.48 9.29
CA ASN A 28 -8.00 -18.54 10.05
C ASN A 28 -6.93 -17.61 9.44
N GLY A 29 -6.22 -16.87 10.30
CA GLY A 29 -5.15 -15.96 9.89
C GLY A 29 -5.62 -14.66 9.22
N ARG A 30 -6.92 -14.45 9.01
CA ARG A 30 -7.46 -13.20 8.45
C ARG A 30 -8.18 -12.37 9.51
N PRO A 31 -8.07 -11.03 9.45
CA PRO A 31 -8.83 -10.17 10.35
C PRO A 31 -10.34 -10.29 10.08
N LEU A 32 -11.15 -10.09 11.12
CA LEU A 32 -12.61 -10.07 11.02
C LEU A 32 -13.06 -9.05 9.94
N PRO A 33 -14.10 -9.35 9.13
CA PRO A 33 -14.65 -8.42 8.14
C PRO A 33 -14.90 -7.02 8.73
N HIS A 34 -14.73 -5.99 7.90
CA HIS A 34 -14.81 -4.60 8.34
C HIS A 34 -16.19 -4.26 8.92
N GLU A 35 -17.25 -4.67 8.22
CA GLU A 35 -18.64 -4.48 8.63
C GLU A 35 -18.90 -5.02 10.05
N LEU A 36 -18.41 -6.22 10.36
CA LEU A 36 -18.58 -6.80 11.69
C LEU A 36 -17.80 -6.03 12.76
N ARG A 37 -16.61 -5.53 12.44
CA ARG A 37 -15.82 -4.68 13.38
C ARG A 37 -16.53 -3.36 13.68
N GLN A 38 -17.09 -2.72 12.66
CA GLN A 38 -17.91 -1.51 12.83
C GLN A 38 -19.15 -1.80 13.68
N ARG A 39 -19.86 -2.89 13.37
CA ARG A 39 -21.07 -3.29 14.10
C ARG A 39 -20.81 -3.59 15.58
N ILE A 40 -19.66 -4.18 15.91
CA ILE A 40 -19.23 -4.39 17.32
C ILE A 40 -19.15 -3.05 18.05
N VAL A 41 -18.49 -2.06 17.45
CA VAL A 41 -18.33 -0.73 18.05
C VAL A 41 -19.67 -0.01 18.14
N GLU A 42 -20.49 -0.07 17.10
CA GLU A 42 -21.83 0.54 17.07
C GLU A 42 -22.71 0.02 18.21
N LEU A 43 -22.75 -1.31 18.42
CA LEU A 43 -23.53 -1.91 19.49
C LEU A 43 -22.99 -1.51 20.88
N ALA A 44 -21.68 -1.45 21.05
CA ALA A 44 -21.07 -1.01 22.31
C ALA A 44 -21.40 0.46 22.61
N ARG A 45 -21.40 1.34 21.59
CA ARG A 45 -21.81 2.75 21.74
C ARG A 45 -23.28 2.91 22.12
N ARG A 46 -24.14 1.94 21.74
CA ARG A 46 -25.54 1.85 22.17
C ARG A 46 -25.71 1.26 23.58
N GLY A 47 -24.62 1.01 24.31
CA GLY A 47 -24.65 0.47 25.66
C GLY A 47 -24.81 -1.06 25.74
N ALA A 48 -24.72 -1.79 24.63
CA ALA A 48 -24.80 -3.25 24.66
C ALA A 48 -23.56 -3.85 25.34
N ARG A 49 -23.77 -4.86 26.17
CA ARG A 49 -22.68 -5.52 26.91
C ARG A 49 -21.84 -6.38 25.96
N PRO A 50 -20.50 -6.50 26.15
CA PRO A 50 -19.65 -7.32 25.27
C PRO A 50 -20.11 -8.77 25.11
N CYS A 51 -20.66 -9.37 26.17
CA CYS A 51 -21.24 -10.72 26.14
C CYS A 51 -22.45 -10.82 25.21
N GLU A 52 -23.28 -9.79 25.18
CA GLU A 52 -24.47 -9.73 24.32
C GLU A 52 -24.08 -9.49 22.86
N ILE A 53 -23.11 -8.59 22.61
CA ILE A 53 -22.55 -8.34 21.28
C ILE A 53 -21.97 -9.64 20.70
N SER A 54 -21.22 -10.39 21.51
CA SER A 54 -20.64 -11.69 21.12
C SER A 54 -21.71 -12.69 20.64
N ARG A 55 -22.83 -12.81 21.38
CA ARG A 55 -23.94 -13.69 21.00
C ARG A 55 -24.68 -13.20 19.76
N ARG A 56 -25.00 -11.91 19.68
CA ARG A 56 -25.74 -11.31 18.55
C ARG A 56 -24.99 -11.43 17.22
N LEU A 57 -23.68 -11.18 17.25
CA LEU A 57 -22.84 -11.21 16.04
C LEU A 57 -22.17 -12.57 15.81
N ARG A 58 -22.37 -13.54 16.72
CA ARG A 58 -21.74 -14.86 16.69
C ARG A 58 -20.21 -14.78 16.57
N VAL A 59 -19.61 -13.81 17.27
CA VAL A 59 -18.15 -13.60 17.31
C VAL A 59 -17.64 -13.94 18.71
N SER A 60 -16.50 -14.62 18.83
CA SER A 60 -15.92 -14.98 20.12
C SER A 60 -15.72 -13.75 21.04
N HIS A 61 -16.03 -13.90 22.32
CA HIS A 61 -15.95 -12.82 23.32
C HIS A 61 -14.56 -12.14 23.34
N GLY A 62 -13.47 -12.92 23.23
CA GLY A 62 -12.10 -12.38 23.18
C GLY A 62 -11.82 -11.49 21.97
N CYS A 63 -12.46 -11.77 20.82
CA CYS A 63 -12.35 -10.92 19.62
C CYS A 63 -13.09 -9.59 19.83
N VAL A 64 -14.31 -9.64 20.39
CA VAL A 64 -15.10 -8.44 20.75
C VAL A 64 -14.31 -7.55 21.71
N SER A 65 -13.77 -8.12 22.78
CA SER A 65 -12.95 -7.39 23.77
C SER A 65 -11.72 -6.73 23.11
N LYS A 66 -10.98 -7.46 22.28
CA LYS A 66 -9.79 -6.94 21.59
C LYS A 66 -10.09 -5.80 20.62
N ILE A 67 -11.23 -5.84 19.95
CA ILE A 67 -11.67 -4.75 19.04
C ILE A 67 -12.07 -3.51 19.85
N LEU A 68 -12.87 -3.68 20.91
CA LEU A 68 -13.30 -2.56 21.75
C LEU A 68 -12.13 -1.89 22.47
N HIS A 69 -11.20 -2.68 23.00
CA HIS A 69 -9.99 -2.16 23.63
C HIS A 69 -9.18 -1.29 22.67
N ARG A 70 -8.85 -1.79 21.47
CA ARG A 70 -8.15 -0.99 20.44
C ARG A 70 -8.94 0.25 20.03
N TYR A 71 -10.26 0.15 19.90
CA TYR A 71 -11.09 1.28 19.53
C TYR A 71 -11.06 2.38 20.60
N ASN A 72 -11.04 2.03 21.88
CA ASN A 72 -10.92 2.99 22.96
C ASN A 72 -9.54 3.65 23.03
N GLU A 73 -8.48 2.97 22.60
CA GLU A 73 -7.11 3.52 22.56
C GLU A 73 -6.85 4.40 21.34
N THR A 74 -7.31 3.98 20.15
CA THR A 74 -6.92 4.59 18.86
C THR A 74 -8.07 5.23 18.10
N GLY A 75 -9.32 4.96 18.47
CA GLY A 75 -10.51 5.34 17.70
C GLY A 75 -10.69 4.59 16.38
N SER A 76 -9.79 3.67 16.02
CA SER A 76 -9.79 2.99 14.72
C SER A 76 -10.32 1.57 14.81
N VAL A 77 -11.26 1.25 13.92
CA VAL A 77 -11.74 -0.13 13.73
C VAL A 77 -10.81 -0.94 12.83
N ARG A 78 -9.84 -0.32 12.14
CA ARG A 78 -8.95 -0.99 11.17
C ARG A 78 -8.07 -2.03 11.92
N PRO A 79 -7.82 -3.21 11.32
CA PRO A 79 -6.87 -4.12 11.96
C PRO A 79 -5.48 -3.49 11.89
N GLY A 80 -4.61 -3.82 12.85
CA GLY A 80 -3.19 -3.46 12.73
C GLY A 80 -2.61 -4.04 11.44
N LEU A 81 -1.52 -3.45 10.95
CA LEU A 81 -0.78 -3.98 9.82
C LEU A 81 -0.23 -5.36 10.24
N ILE A 82 -0.83 -6.43 9.71
CA ILE A 82 -0.41 -7.81 9.96
C ILE A 82 0.55 -8.18 8.84
N GLY A 83 1.81 -8.42 9.21
CA GLY A 83 2.84 -8.86 8.28
C GLY A 83 3.79 -7.75 7.83
N GLY A 84 5.01 -8.19 7.54
CA GLY A 84 6.14 -7.35 7.17
C GLY A 84 7.40 -7.86 7.86
N SER A 85 8.44 -8.15 7.08
CA SER A 85 9.78 -8.28 7.65
C SER A 85 10.35 -6.88 7.84
N LYS A 86 10.97 -6.62 9.00
CA LYS A 86 11.82 -5.44 9.13
C LYS A 86 12.94 -5.58 8.09
N PRO A 87 13.23 -4.54 7.28
CA PRO A 87 14.33 -4.61 6.34
C PRO A 87 15.63 -4.80 7.13
N LYS A 88 16.28 -5.96 6.95
CA LYS A 88 17.52 -6.30 7.68
C LYS A 88 18.72 -5.45 7.21
N VAL A 89 18.73 -5.08 5.93
CA VAL A 89 19.89 -4.47 5.24
C VAL A 89 19.60 -3.05 4.74
N ALA A 90 18.33 -2.68 4.59
CA ALA A 90 17.92 -1.34 4.15
C ALA A 90 17.61 -0.46 5.36
N THR A 91 18.64 -0.18 6.16
CA THR A 91 18.54 0.84 7.21
C THR A 91 18.22 2.20 6.57
N PRO A 92 17.47 3.07 7.26
CA PRO A 92 17.03 4.35 6.70
C PRO A 92 18.21 5.25 6.30
N THR A 93 19.33 5.15 7.01
CA THR A 93 20.59 5.86 6.72
C THR A 93 21.19 5.45 5.38
N VAL A 94 21.28 4.14 5.11
CA VAL A 94 21.78 3.58 3.84
C VAL A 94 20.88 4.04 2.70
N VAL A 95 19.55 3.91 2.86
CA VAL A 95 18.59 4.34 1.84
C VAL A 95 18.72 5.83 1.52
N GLN A 96 18.86 6.68 2.53
CA GLN A 96 19.04 8.12 2.34
C GLN A 96 20.32 8.44 1.55
N LYS A 97 21.44 7.79 1.90
CA LYS A 97 22.73 7.96 1.20
C LYS A 97 22.65 7.51 -0.26
N MET A 98 22.01 6.39 -0.56
CA MET A 98 21.80 5.92 -1.93
C MET A 98 21.05 6.94 -2.80
N LEU A 99 20.01 7.55 -2.23
CA LEU A 99 19.21 8.56 -2.93
C LEU A 99 19.98 9.86 -3.12
N GLN A 100 20.79 10.25 -2.14
CA GLN A 100 21.67 11.41 -2.24
C GLN A 100 22.68 11.25 -3.38
N LEU A 101 23.37 10.10 -3.44
CA LEU A 101 24.33 9.80 -4.51
C LEU A 101 23.65 9.79 -5.89
N LYS A 102 22.46 9.18 -5.99
CA LYS A 102 21.71 9.16 -7.25
C LYS A 102 21.17 10.54 -7.66
N ARG A 103 20.87 11.41 -6.69
CA ARG A 103 20.41 12.80 -6.95
C ARG A 103 21.56 13.70 -7.40
N ASN A 104 22.74 13.55 -6.79
CA ASN A 104 23.93 14.31 -7.15
C ASN A 104 24.48 13.89 -8.52
N SER A 105 24.36 12.60 -8.85
CA SER A 105 24.85 12.02 -10.10
C SER A 105 23.86 10.98 -10.65
N PRO A 106 22.92 11.40 -11.54
CA PRO A 106 21.90 10.50 -12.08
C PRO A 106 22.48 9.43 -13.00
N THR A 107 23.67 9.66 -13.56
CA THR A 107 24.41 8.69 -14.39
C THR A 107 25.04 7.55 -13.59
N MET A 108 25.19 7.71 -12.27
CA MET A 108 25.86 6.72 -11.41
C MET A 108 25.09 5.39 -11.39
N PHE A 109 25.79 4.30 -11.69
CA PHE A 109 25.26 2.95 -11.72
C PHE A 109 25.09 2.37 -10.31
N ALA A 110 24.24 1.35 -10.19
CA ALA A 110 23.92 0.74 -8.90
C ALA A 110 25.12 0.06 -8.23
N TRP A 111 26.05 -0.48 -9.00
CA TRP A 111 27.30 -1.04 -8.47
C TRP A 111 28.22 0.06 -7.93
N GLU A 112 28.30 1.21 -8.60
CA GLU A 112 29.08 2.37 -8.12
C GLU A 112 28.51 2.93 -6.82
N ILE A 113 27.17 2.97 -6.70
CA ILE A 113 26.50 3.35 -5.45
C ILE A 113 26.85 2.37 -4.33
N ARG A 114 26.86 1.06 -4.62
CA ARG A 114 27.24 0.02 -3.66
C ARG A 114 28.68 0.24 -3.18
N ASP A 115 29.62 0.44 -4.10
CA ASP A 115 31.04 0.59 -3.75
C ASP A 115 31.28 1.91 -2.99
N ARG A 116 30.56 2.99 -3.33
CA ARG A 116 30.56 4.25 -2.56
C ARG A 116 30.02 4.09 -1.14
N LEU A 117 28.99 3.26 -0.92
CA LEU A 117 28.46 3.01 0.42
C LEU A 117 29.47 2.33 1.33
N VAL A 118 30.28 1.41 0.79
CA VAL A 118 31.37 0.76 1.52
C VAL A 118 32.52 1.74 1.75
N LEU A 119 32.89 2.50 0.72
CA LEU A 119 33.97 3.49 0.80
C LEU A 119 33.70 4.61 1.82
N GLU A 120 32.45 5.07 1.92
CA GLU A 120 32.03 6.07 2.91
C GLU A 120 31.78 5.48 4.31
N GLY A 121 31.95 4.16 4.50
CA GLY A 121 31.74 3.47 5.78
C GLY A 121 30.27 3.45 6.22
N VAL A 122 29.32 3.56 5.29
CA VAL A 122 27.87 3.52 5.59
C VAL A 122 27.38 2.08 5.72
N CYS A 123 27.99 1.15 4.98
CA CYS A 123 27.76 -0.29 5.04
C CYS A 123 29.11 -1.02 5.17
N ASP A 124 29.13 -2.08 5.98
CA ASP A 124 30.20 -3.10 5.94
C ASP A 124 30.00 -4.05 4.74
N ASP A 125 31.02 -4.81 4.36
CA ASP A 125 30.95 -5.80 3.27
C ASP A 125 29.81 -6.82 3.44
N ASP A 126 29.47 -7.19 4.68
CA ASP A 126 28.38 -8.13 5.01
C ASP A 126 26.99 -7.47 5.04
N ASN A 127 26.95 -6.14 5.22
CA ASN A 127 25.71 -5.34 5.38
C ASN A 127 25.39 -4.51 4.14
N VAL A 128 26.15 -4.63 3.06
CA VAL A 128 25.93 -3.87 1.84
C VAL A 128 24.77 -4.47 1.02
N PRO A 129 23.79 -3.66 0.55
CA PRO A 129 22.71 -4.18 -0.27
C PRO A 129 23.22 -4.66 -1.63
N SER A 130 22.63 -5.74 -2.15
CA SER A 130 22.93 -6.22 -3.50
C SER A 130 22.55 -5.19 -4.58
N VAL A 131 23.23 -5.22 -5.73
CA VAL A 131 22.98 -4.31 -6.87
C VAL A 131 21.49 -4.29 -7.28
N SER A 132 20.82 -5.44 -7.25
CA SER A 132 19.38 -5.54 -7.51
C SER A 132 18.54 -4.84 -6.43
N SER A 133 18.92 -4.96 -5.16
CA SER A 133 18.26 -4.27 -4.04
C SER A 133 18.42 -2.76 -4.17
N VAL A 134 19.61 -2.29 -4.57
CA VAL A 134 19.89 -0.87 -4.84
C VAL A 134 18.93 -0.31 -5.89
N ASN A 135 18.83 -0.97 -7.04
CA ASN A 135 17.92 -0.56 -8.10
C ASN A 135 16.45 -0.59 -7.70
N ARG A 136 16.04 -1.55 -6.86
CA ARG A 136 14.67 -1.64 -6.35
C ARG A 136 14.35 -0.49 -5.39
N ILE A 137 15.27 -0.17 -4.48
CA ILE A 137 15.10 0.91 -3.50
C ILE A 137 15.00 2.26 -4.21
N ILE A 138 15.92 2.54 -5.15
CA ILE A 138 15.93 3.79 -5.93
C ILE A 138 14.60 3.97 -6.66
N ARG A 139 14.15 2.95 -7.40
CA ARG A 139 12.88 3.00 -8.15
C ARG A 139 11.66 3.16 -7.24
N ASN A 140 11.61 2.44 -6.13
CA ASN A 140 10.47 2.52 -5.21
C ASN A 140 10.36 3.90 -4.54
N LYS A 141 11.48 4.51 -4.14
CA LYS A 141 11.43 5.79 -3.43
C LYS A 141 11.23 6.98 -4.36
N ILE A 142 11.69 6.92 -5.61
CA ILE A 142 11.33 7.91 -6.65
C ILE A 142 9.81 7.89 -6.87
N ARG A 143 9.20 6.69 -6.92
CA ARG A 143 7.73 6.57 -7.04
C ARG A 143 6.98 7.09 -5.81
N SER A 144 7.50 6.89 -4.60
CA SER A 144 6.88 7.43 -3.38
C SER A 144 6.99 8.95 -3.28
N THR A 145 8.11 9.54 -3.70
CA THR A 145 8.32 11.00 -3.64
C THR A 145 7.47 11.79 -4.65
N SER A 146 7.02 11.16 -5.74
CA SER A 146 6.07 11.77 -6.68
C SER A 146 4.61 11.80 -6.18
N CYS A 147 4.28 11.08 -5.10
CA CYS A 147 2.94 11.06 -4.52
C CYS A 147 2.82 11.87 -3.21
N GLU A 148 3.93 12.32 -2.62
CA GLU A 148 3.92 13.12 -1.38
C GLU A 148 3.74 14.63 -1.63
N VAL A 149 3.67 15.07 -2.89
CA VAL A 149 3.42 16.49 -3.28
C VAL A 149 1.97 16.70 -3.74
N THR A 150 0.98 16.11 -3.07
CA THR A 150 -0.44 16.50 -3.22
C THR A 150 -1.21 16.24 -1.93
N SER A 151 -0.74 16.77 -0.80
CA SER A 151 -1.53 16.76 0.45
C SER A 151 -1.30 18.02 1.27
N SER A 152 -1.38 19.19 0.62
CA SER A 152 -1.72 20.45 1.28
C SER A 152 -1.86 21.56 0.24
N VAL A 153 -2.99 22.28 0.34
CA VAL A 153 -3.32 23.57 -0.29
C VAL A 153 -4.03 23.49 -1.65
N SER A 154 -5.36 23.54 -1.56
CA SER A 154 -6.27 24.12 -2.55
C SER A 154 -6.09 25.64 -2.61
N VAL A 155 -5.55 26.17 -3.72
CA VAL A 155 -5.92 27.48 -4.29
C VAL A 155 -5.59 27.48 -5.78
N ALA A 156 -6.53 27.97 -6.58
CA ALA A 156 -6.38 28.13 -8.03
C ALA A 156 -5.29 29.15 -8.38
N ALA A 157 -4.36 28.75 -9.25
CA ALA A 157 -3.58 29.65 -10.09
C ALA A 157 -3.01 28.85 -11.25
N GLU A 158 -3.41 29.24 -12.47
CA GLU A 158 -2.76 28.83 -13.71
C GLU A 158 -1.29 29.22 -13.66
N CYS A 159 -0.38 28.26 -13.88
CA CYS A 159 0.94 28.57 -14.37
C CYS A 159 1.47 27.36 -15.16
N SER A 160 1.62 27.57 -16.46
CA SER A 160 2.23 26.65 -17.40
C SER A 160 3.61 26.19 -16.89
N SER A 161 3.77 24.89 -16.72
CA SER A 161 5.08 24.27 -16.65
C SER A 161 5.07 22.98 -17.46
N GLU A 162 4.99 23.13 -18.80
CA GLU A 162 5.54 22.10 -19.68
C GLU A 162 6.98 21.87 -19.26
N SER A 163 7.30 20.62 -18.92
CA SER A 163 8.63 20.23 -18.53
C SER A 163 9.61 20.61 -19.64
N ARG A 164 10.65 21.39 -19.29
CA ARG A 164 11.73 21.82 -20.21
C ARG A 164 12.50 20.67 -20.89
N PHE A 165 12.14 19.42 -20.62
CA PHE A 165 12.77 18.22 -21.16
C PHE A 165 11.74 17.24 -21.78
N SER A 166 10.51 17.71 -22.09
CA SER A 166 9.56 16.93 -22.89
C SER A 166 9.81 17.14 -24.38
N ILE A 167 9.74 16.06 -25.17
CA ILE A 167 9.87 16.08 -26.63
C ILE A 167 8.84 17.06 -27.25
N SER A 168 7.65 17.20 -26.66
CA SER A 168 6.63 18.15 -27.10
C SER A 168 7.07 19.62 -26.97
N GLY A 169 7.86 19.95 -25.95
CA GLY A 169 8.31 21.32 -25.68
C GLY A 169 9.44 21.78 -26.61
N ILE A 170 10.25 20.86 -27.14
CA ILE A 170 11.36 21.17 -28.06
C ILE A 170 10.85 21.41 -29.48
N LEU A 171 9.83 20.67 -29.91
CA LEU A 171 9.30 20.72 -31.29
C LEU A 171 8.12 21.67 -31.47
N GLY A 172 7.64 22.33 -30.41
CA GLY A 172 6.59 23.36 -30.52
C GLY A 172 5.26 22.87 -31.11
N ILE A 173 4.97 21.57 -31.03
CA ILE A 173 3.77 20.99 -31.64
C ILE A 173 2.60 21.12 -30.64
N ARG A 174 1.81 22.19 -30.76
CA ARG A 174 0.46 22.26 -30.16
C ARG A 174 -0.41 21.18 -30.78
N LYS A 175 -0.65 20.07 -30.07
CA LYS A 175 -1.63 19.07 -30.48
C LYS A 175 -3.04 19.58 -30.18
N TYR A 176 -3.84 19.70 -31.24
CA TYR A 176 -5.30 19.85 -31.19
C TYR A 176 -5.90 18.58 -30.55
N ILE A 177 -6.62 18.71 -29.43
CA ILE A 177 -7.30 17.57 -28.77
C ILE A 177 -8.78 17.58 -29.17
N LYS A 178 -9.21 16.51 -29.85
CA LYS A 178 -10.61 16.13 -30.00
C LYS A 178 -10.93 15.11 -28.91
N HIS A 179 -11.93 15.41 -28.08
CA HIS A 179 -12.50 14.52 -27.06
C HIS A 179 -12.98 13.19 -27.67
N LYS A 180 -12.76 12.05 -27.00
CA LYS A 180 -13.83 11.28 -26.33
C LYS A 180 -13.26 10.14 -25.45
N GLU A 181 -14.05 9.83 -24.43
CA GLU A 181 -13.83 9.08 -23.19
C GLU A 181 -13.72 7.54 -23.31
N ASP A 182 -13.12 7.00 -22.25
CA ASP A 182 -13.38 5.75 -21.52
C ASP A 182 -12.86 4.37 -21.99
N GLU A 183 -12.05 3.83 -21.06
CA GLU A 183 -11.92 2.43 -20.62
C GLU A 183 -11.49 1.38 -21.66
N THR A 184 -10.31 0.76 -21.54
CA THR A 184 -10.09 -0.27 -20.52
C THR A 184 -8.61 -0.68 -20.42
N CYS A 185 -8.28 -1.17 -19.23
CA CYS A 185 -7.08 -1.87 -18.79
C CYS A 185 -6.47 -2.83 -19.83
N CYS A 186 -5.14 -2.76 -20.01
CA CYS A 186 -4.36 -3.93 -20.41
C CYS A 186 -3.09 -4.03 -19.54
N CYS A 187 -3.18 -4.93 -18.56
CA CYS A 187 -2.07 -5.85 -18.32
C CYS A 187 -1.72 -6.53 -19.66
N ASP A 188 -0.46 -6.95 -19.79
CA ASP A 188 0.05 -7.83 -20.83
C ASP A 188 0.45 -7.16 -22.17
N SER A 189 1.72 -6.74 -22.21
CA SER A 189 2.54 -7.09 -23.36
C SER A 189 4.00 -7.24 -22.93
N TRP A 190 4.34 -8.46 -22.51
CA TRP A 190 5.70 -8.96 -22.60
C TRP A 190 6.03 -9.18 -24.08
N PHE A 191 6.65 -8.21 -24.73
CA PHE A 191 7.37 -8.42 -26.00
C PHE A 191 8.42 -7.31 -26.14
N PHE A 192 9.69 -7.61 -25.80
CA PHE A 192 10.86 -7.44 -26.68
C PHE A 192 12.15 -7.75 -25.89
N TRP A 193 12.71 -8.94 -26.08
CA TRP A 193 14.16 -9.12 -25.98
C TRP A 193 14.60 -9.91 -27.22
N SER A 194 14.99 -9.16 -28.24
CA SER A 194 15.93 -9.63 -29.27
C SER A 194 17.30 -9.15 -28.85
N SER A 195 18.18 -10.12 -28.58
CA SER A 195 19.59 -10.22 -28.95
C SER A 195 20.31 -11.15 -27.98
#